data_AF-A0A349S942-F1
#
_entry.id   AF-A0A349S942-F1
#
_cell.length_a   1.000
_cell.length_b   1.000
_cell.length_c   1.000
_cell.angle_alpha   90.00
_cell.angle_beta   90.00
_cell.angle_gamma   90.00
#
_symmetry.space_group_name_H-M   'P 1'
#
loop_
_entity.id
_entity.type
_entity.pdbx_description
1 polymer ?
#
loop_
_entity_poly.entity_id
_entity_poly.type
_entity_poly.pdbx_seq_one_letter_code
_entity_poly.pdbx_strand_id
1 'polypeptide(L)' 'GWLLFEHGFDQREPVASALLAAGFVAVECLPDIAGRDRVTRGRLGV' A
#
# COMPACT_ATOMS: atom_id res chain seq x y z
N GLY A 1 7.68 12.13 0.97
CA GLY A 1 8.54 10.99 0.53
C GLY A 1 7.68 9.80 0.19
N TRP A 2 8.26 8.66 -0.21
CA TRP A 2 7.51 7.41 -0.42
C TRP A 2 7.62 6.51 0.81
N LEU A 3 6.54 5.79 1.12
CA LEU A 3 6.50 4.70 2.08
C LEU A 3 6.02 3.44 1.37
N LEU A 4 6.72 2.33 1.59
CA LEU A 4 6.41 1.02 1.04
C LEU A 4 6.63 -0.02 2.13
N PHE A 5 5.69 -0.96 2.27
CA PHE A 5 5.84 -2.09 3.17
C PHE A 5 5.03 -3.29 2.71
N GLU A 6 5.49 -4.47 3.14
CA GLU A 6 4.78 -5.72 2.92
C GLU A 6 3.62 -5.87 3.92
N HIS A 7 2.56 -6.55 3.49
CA HIS A 7 1.42 -6.91 4.32
C HIS A 7 0.95 -8.33 4.01
N GLY A 8 0.06 -8.87 4.84
CA GLY A 8 -0.59 -10.17 4.66
C GLY A 8 -1.49 -10.23 3.42
N PHE A 9 -1.82 -11.45 3.00
CA PHE A 9 -2.52 -11.73 1.74
C PHE A 9 -3.88 -11.02 1.61
N ASP A 10 -4.60 -10.86 2.72
CA ASP A 10 -5.94 -10.28 2.82
C ASP A 10 -5.95 -8.81 3.28
N GLN A 11 -4.77 -8.18 3.31
CA GLN A 11 -4.60 -6.86 3.94
C GLN A 11 -4.55 -5.69 2.95
N ARG A 12 -4.76 -5.90 1.65
CA ARG A 12 -4.72 -4.84 0.64
C ARG A 12 -5.65 -3.69 0.98
N GLU A 13 -6.95 -3.94 1.14
CA GLU A 13 -7.97 -2.92 1.39
C GLU A 13 -7.73 -2.17 2.71
N PRO A 14 -7.54 -2.83 3.87
CA PRO A 14 -7.32 -2.12 5.12
C PRO A 14 -6.01 -1.30 5.12
N VAL A 15 -4.94 -1.80 4.51
CA VAL A 15 -3.66 -1.08 4.42
C VAL A 15 -3.74 0.12 3.49
N ALA A 16 -4.32 -0.04 2.30
CA ALA A 16 -4.53 1.07 1.37
C ALA A 16 -5.40 2.17 2.00
N SER A 17 -6.46 1.77 2.71
CA SER A 17 -7.33 2.69 3.45
C SER A 17 -6.59 3.45 4.54
N ALA A 18 -5.71 2.77 5.29
CA ALA A 18 -4.90 3.40 6.32
C ALA A 18 -3.93 4.44 5.74
N LEU A 19 -3.29 4.16 4.60
CA LEU A 19 -2.44 5.13 3.92
C LEU A 19 -3.22 6.35 3.43
N LEU A 20 -4.38 6.15 2.80
CA LEU A 20 -5.26 7.25 2.37
C LEU A 20 -5.69 8.12 3.56
N ALA A 21 -6.12 7.50 4.66
CA ALA A 21 -6.51 8.20 5.88
C ALA A 21 -5.34 8.97 6.53
N ALA A 22 -4.11 8.48 6.38
CA ALA A 22 -2.90 9.13 6.85
C ALA A 22 -2.36 10.23 5.91
N GLY A 23 -3.09 10.58 4.84
CA GLY A 23 -2.72 11.65 3.91
C GLY A 23 -1.72 11.24 2.81
N PHE A 24 -1.51 9.94 2.62
CA PHE A 24 -0.72 9.48 1.48
C PHE A 24 -1.57 9.52 0.20
N VAL A 25 -0.94 9.95 -0.88
CA VAL A 25 -1.46 9.96 -2.24
C VAL A 25 -0.76 8.87 -3.07
N ALA A 26 -1.24 8.64 -4.30
CA ALA A 26 -0.69 7.63 -5.20
C ALA A 26 -0.54 6.24 -4.52
N VAL A 27 -1.58 5.85 -3.78
CA VAL A 27 -1.62 4.58 -3.05
C VAL A 27 -1.87 3.44 -4.03
N GLU A 28 -1.03 2.42 -3.99
CA GLU A 28 -1.08 1.26 -4.90
C GLU A 28 -0.62 0.00 -4.17
N CYS A 29 -1.26 -1.14 -4.47
CA CYS A 29 -0.84 -2.45 -4.03
C CYS A 29 -0.18 -3.19 -5.20
N LEU A 30 1.05 -3.65 -4.99
CA LEU A 30 1.87 -4.36 -5.96
C LEU A 30 1.86 -5.87 -5.65
N PRO A 31 1.74 -6.71 -6.68
CA PRO A 31 1.78 -8.15 -6.49
C PRO A 31 3.21 -8.64 -6.26
N ASP A 32 3.33 -9.80 -5.60
CA ASP A 32 4.54 -10.60 -5.58
C ASP A 32 4.72 -11.40 -6.89
N ILE A 33 5.79 -12.20 -6.96
CA ILE A 33 6.09 -13.06 -8.12
C ILE A 33 5.02 -14.13 -8.40
N ALA A 34 4.18 -14.45 -7.41
CA ALA A 34 3.07 -15.39 -7.54
C ALA A 34 1.75 -14.67 -7.88
N GLY A 35 1.79 -13.36 -8.14
CA GLY A 35 0.63 -12.55 -8.50
C GLY A 35 -0.27 -12.18 -7.31
N ARG A 36 0.21 -12.34 -6.08
CA ARG A 36 -0.57 -12.04 -4.87
C ARG A 36 -0.25 -10.65 -4.36
N ASP A 37 -1.28 -9.90 -3.98
CA ASP A 37 -1.12 -8.59 -3.33
C ASP A 37 -0.20 -8.71 -2.11
N ARG A 38 0.92 -7.97 -2.13
CA ARG A 38 1.99 -8.13 -1.12
C ARG A 38 2.52 -6.81 -0.59
N VAL A 39 2.81 -5.86 -1.47
CA VAL A 39 3.44 -4.59 -1.09
C VAL A 39 2.45 -3.46 -1.33
N THR A 40 2.13 -2.69 -0.30
CA THR A 40 1.41 -1.42 -0.52
C THR A 40 2.38 -0.26 -0.44
N ARG A 41 2.29 0.66 -1.40
CA ARG A 41 3.05 1.90 -1.45
C ARG A 41 2.15 3.13 -1.41
N GLY A 42 2.67 4.23 -0.89
CA GLY A 42 2.05 5.55 -0.99
C GLY A 42 3.10 6.65 -0.95
N ARG A 43 2.77 7.82 -1.51
CA ARG A 43 3.59 9.03 -1.45
C ARG A 43 2.94 10.02 -0.50
N LEU A 44 3.67 10.50 0.50
CA LEU A 44 3.17 11.59 1.34
C LEU A 44 3.09 12.87 0.49
N GLY A 45 1.87 13.34 0.25
CA GLY A 45 1.60 14.65 -0.34
C GLY A 45 1.70 15.68 0.78
N VAL A 46 2.70 16.54 0.71
CA VAL A 46 2.75 17.78 1.51
C VAL A 46 1.91 18.84 0.83
#